data_AF-A0AAI8RA72-F1
#
_entry.id   AF-A0AAI8RA72-F1
#
_cell.length_a   1.000
_cell.length_b   1.000
_cell.length_c   1.000
_cell.angle_alpha   90.00
_cell.angle_beta   90.00
_cell.angle_gamma   90.00
#
_symmetry.space_group_name_H-M   'P 1'
#
loop_
_entity.id
_entity.type
_entity.pdbx_description
1 polymer ?
#
loop_
_entity_poly.entity_id
_entity_poly.type
_entity_poly.pdbx_seq_one_letter_code
_entity_poly.pdbx_strand_id
1 'polypeptide(L)'
;MKKKIIPLLKISGNSSIYFDFEKSTPYVQHFKGAYTETAGKSYSKSRTFWTSQVLMVGMVTFGTILDRLLIFPALVSLLLVWCLGYVLAHVFIGIMITNSLGEKEYRNFSPNEIQGVVSNSPKFWILLFVEFLLTIGILFVSIISIFNHMLKGEDFIELLFGVFSLASLRKIVPPILGIKAGGILKKQIKEGKFHNQ
;
A
#
# COMPACT_ATOMS: atom_id res chain seq x y z
N MET A 1 -2.07 -18.63 -11.08
CA MET A 1 -1.89 -17.16 -11.08
C MET A 1 -2.25 -16.64 -9.69
N LYS A 2 -1.46 -15.74 -9.08
CA LYS A 2 -1.85 -15.13 -7.79
C LYS A 2 -3.10 -14.28 -8.00
N LYS A 3 -4.15 -14.47 -7.19
CA LYS A 3 -5.38 -13.66 -7.19
C LYS A 3 -5.00 -12.17 -7.12
N LYS A 4 -5.15 -11.45 -8.23
CA LYS A 4 -4.91 -10.02 -8.27
C LYS A 4 -6.20 -9.35 -7.81
N ILE A 5 -6.16 -8.87 -6.58
CA ILE A 5 -7.29 -8.22 -5.92
C ILE A 5 -6.81 -6.86 -5.47
N ILE A 6 -7.60 -5.82 -5.74
CA ILE A 6 -7.21 -4.46 -5.42
C ILE A 6 -8.33 -3.67 -4.75
N PRO A 7 -8.04 -2.81 -3.77
CA PRO A 7 -9.00 -1.85 -3.25
C PRO A 7 -9.24 -0.74 -4.27
N LEU A 8 -10.52 -0.37 -4.47
CA LEU A 8 -10.93 0.67 -5.40
C LEU A 8 -11.52 1.90 -4.72
N LEU A 9 -12.38 1.69 -3.71
CA LEU A 9 -13.05 2.77 -3.01
C LEU A 9 -13.43 2.35 -1.59
N LYS A 10 -13.02 3.14 -0.60
CA LYS A 10 -13.47 2.96 0.79
C LYS A 10 -14.94 3.37 0.90
N ILE A 11 -15.79 2.48 1.42
CA ILE A 11 -17.22 2.74 1.64
C ILE A 11 -17.44 3.19 3.08
N SER A 12 -16.85 2.47 4.04
CA SER A 12 -16.99 2.72 5.46
C SER A 12 -15.67 2.49 6.20
N GLY A 13 -15.64 2.71 7.52
CA GLY A 13 -14.51 2.31 8.36
C GLY A 13 -14.14 0.82 8.22
N ASN A 14 -15.13 -0.02 7.88
CA ASN A 14 -15.05 -1.48 8.00
C ASN A 14 -15.21 -2.19 6.66
N SER A 15 -15.43 -1.45 5.57
CA SER A 15 -15.66 -2.03 4.25
C SER A 15 -15.13 -1.14 3.13
N SER A 16 -14.70 -1.79 2.06
CA SER A 16 -14.20 -1.15 0.86
C SER A 16 -14.56 -1.98 -0.37
N ILE A 17 -14.81 -1.33 -1.50
CA ILE A 17 -15.02 -1.98 -2.78
C ILE A 17 -13.67 -2.42 -3.30
N TYR A 18 -13.54 -3.71 -3.58
CA TYR A 18 -12.39 -4.31 -4.23
C TYR A 18 -12.78 -4.78 -5.63
N PHE A 19 -11.76 -5.00 -6.47
CA PHE A 19 -11.94 -5.60 -7.79
C PHE A 19 -11.20 -6.92 -7.88
N ASP A 20 -11.92 -7.95 -8.33
CA ASP A 20 -11.40 -9.27 -8.61
C ASP A 20 -11.10 -9.39 -10.11
N PHE A 21 -9.82 -9.43 -10.47
CA PHE A 21 -9.40 -9.57 -11.87
C PHE A 21 -9.68 -10.94 -12.48
N GLU A 22 -9.87 -11.98 -11.66
CA GLU A 22 -10.20 -13.33 -12.18
C GLU A 22 -11.65 -13.38 -12.63
N LYS A 23 -12.55 -12.81 -11.83
CA LYS A 23 -13.99 -12.74 -12.13
C LYS A 23 -14.38 -11.52 -12.96
N SER A 24 -13.48 -10.53 -13.09
CA SER A 24 -13.76 -9.23 -13.70
C SER A 24 -14.99 -8.55 -13.07
N THR A 25 -15.14 -8.67 -11.75
CA THR A 25 -16.27 -8.13 -10.99
C THR A 25 -15.81 -7.40 -9.74
N PRO A 26 -16.47 -6.27 -9.39
CA PRO A 26 -16.30 -5.65 -8.09
C PRO A 26 -16.94 -6.52 -7.00
N TYR A 27 -16.47 -6.38 -5.76
CA TYR A 27 -17.05 -6.99 -4.57
C TYR A 27 -16.75 -6.14 -3.33
N VAL A 28 -17.52 -6.29 -2.26
CA VAL A 28 -17.26 -5.60 -1.00
C VAL A 28 -16.37 -6.48 -0.13
N GLN A 29 -15.21 -5.95 0.24
CA GLN A 29 -14.34 -6.57 1.25
C GLN A 29 -14.69 -5.98 2.61
N HIS A 30 -15.20 -6.82 3.50
CA HIS A 30 -15.35 -6.48 4.92
C HIS A 30 -14.04 -6.74 5.64
N PHE A 31 -13.70 -5.93 6.63
CA PHE A 31 -12.50 -6.10 7.44
C PHE A 31 -12.86 -6.77 8.78
N LYS A 32 -12.13 -7.82 9.19
CA LYS A 32 -12.29 -8.52 10.48
C LYS A 32 -11.31 -7.91 11.50
N GLY A 33 -11.81 -7.44 12.64
CA GLY A 33 -10.97 -7.07 13.78
C GLY A 33 -11.56 -6.02 14.73
N ALA A 34 -10.93 -5.86 15.90
CA ALA A 34 -11.19 -4.85 16.95
C ALA A 34 -11.00 -3.37 16.51
N TYR A 35 -10.98 -3.14 15.20
CA TYR A 35 -10.74 -1.89 14.49
C TYR A 35 -11.94 -1.54 13.61
N THR A 36 -13.10 -2.11 13.94
CA THR A 36 -14.36 -1.88 13.26
C THR A 36 -15.36 -1.22 14.21
N GLU A 37 -16.09 -0.20 13.75
CA GLU A 37 -17.11 0.51 14.56
C GLU A 37 -18.16 -0.43 15.19
N THR A 38 -18.37 -1.61 14.61
CA THR A 38 -19.32 -2.63 15.07
C THR A 38 -18.82 -3.48 16.25
N ALA A 39 -17.53 -3.42 16.60
CA ALA A 39 -16.98 -4.23 17.70
C ALA A 39 -17.26 -3.66 19.11
N GLY A 40 -18.00 -2.56 19.25
CA GLY A 40 -18.38 -1.95 20.54
C GLY A 40 -17.21 -1.35 21.35
N LYS A 41 -15.97 -1.71 21.03
CA LYS A 41 -14.76 -1.04 21.47
C LYS A 41 -14.39 -0.05 20.39
N SER A 42 -14.56 1.24 20.70
CA SER A 42 -14.18 2.38 19.86
C SER A 42 -13.00 2.04 18.97
N TYR A 43 -13.12 2.33 17.67
CA TYR A 43 -12.02 2.30 16.71
C TYR A 43 -10.78 2.83 17.42
N SER A 44 -9.86 1.95 17.81
CA SER A 44 -8.73 2.39 18.61
C SER A 44 -7.74 2.99 17.62
N LYS A 45 -8.03 4.24 17.21
CA LYS A 45 -7.05 5.18 16.64
C LYS A 45 -5.73 5.02 17.41
N SER A 46 -5.83 4.85 18.73
CA SER A 46 -4.74 4.49 19.65
C SER A 46 -3.93 3.28 19.19
N ARG A 47 -4.49 2.08 18.94
CA ARG A 47 -3.69 0.92 18.53
C ARG A 47 -3.03 1.06 17.15
N THR A 48 -3.74 1.59 16.14
CA THR A 48 -3.13 1.82 14.81
C THR A 48 -2.04 2.90 14.90
N PHE A 49 -2.28 3.95 15.70
CA PHE A 49 -1.30 4.99 16.01
C PHE A 49 -0.09 4.39 16.74
N TRP A 50 -0.29 3.62 17.80
CA TRP A 50 0.80 2.98 18.56
C TRP A 50 1.58 2.00 17.69
N THR A 51 0.94 1.19 16.83
CA THR A 51 1.65 0.32 15.90
C THR A 51 2.46 1.14 14.89
N SER A 52 1.91 2.23 14.33
CA SER A 52 2.67 3.12 13.45
C SER A 52 3.83 3.82 14.17
N GLN A 53 3.66 4.22 15.43
CA GLN A 53 4.71 4.84 16.23
C GLN A 53 5.79 3.83 16.61
N VAL A 54 5.42 2.61 17.05
CA VAL A 54 6.36 1.53 17.36
C VAL A 54 7.15 1.11 16.13
N LEU A 55 6.54 1.09 14.95
CA LEU A 55 7.24 0.84 13.70
C LEU A 55 8.16 2.00 13.31
N MET A 56 7.70 3.25 13.42
CA MET A 56 8.53 4.41 13.10
C MET A 56 9.74 4.48 14.03
N VAL A 57 9.53 4.36 15.35
CA VAL A 57 10.59 4.32 16.36
C VAL A 57 11.47 3.09 16.19
N GLY A 58 10.88 1.93 15.90
CA GLY A 58 11.61 0.70 15.63
C GLY A 58 12.50 0.79 14.39
N MET A 59 12.00 1.38 13.30
CA MET A 59 12.76 1.59 12.06
C MET A 59 13.86 2.63 12.24
N VAL A 60 13.60 3.73 12.95
CA VAL A 60 14.63 4.73 13.27
C VAL A 60 15.70 4.11 14.17
N THR A 61 15.30 3.45 15.26
CA THR A 61 16.23 2.86 16.23
C THR A 61 17.06 1.74 15.59
N PHE A 62 16.43 0.88 14.79
CA PHE A 62 17.12 -0.18 14.06
C PHE A 62 18.05 0.41 12.98
N GLY A 63 17.61 1.44 12.25
CA GLY A 63 18.44 2.17 11.30
C GLY A 63 19.66 2.82 11.95
N THR A 64 19.49 3.47 13.11
CA THR A 64 20.59 4.09 13.87
C THR A 64 21.55 3.05 14.46
N ILE A 65 21.04 1.91 14.95
CA ILE A 65 21.88 0.81 15.44
C ILE A 65 22.71 0.22 14.31
N LEU A 66 22.09 -0.05 13.16
CA LEU A 66 22.78 -0.58 11.98
C LEU A 66 23.83 0.40 11.47
N ASP A 67 23.51 1.69 11.37
CA ASP A 67 24.46 2.71 10.94
C ASP A 67 25.70 2.79 11.83
N ARG A 68 25.53 2.62 13.15
CA ARG A 68 26.66 2.65 14.10
C ARG A 68 27.46 1.35 14.16
N LEU A 69 26.83 0.20 13.94
CA LEU A 69 27.49 -1.11 14.05
C LEU A 69 28.12 -1.58 12.73
N LEU A 70 27.69 -1.03 11.60
CA LEU A 70 27.98 -1.57 10.28
C LEU A 70 28.53 -0.50 9.34
N ILE A 71 29.84 -0.22 9.44
CA ILE A 71 30.56 0.61 8.46
C ILE A 71 30.79 -0.25 7.21
N PHE A 72 29.74 -0.44 6.41
CA PHE A 72 29.84 -1.16 5.15
C PHE A 72 30.15 -0.22 3.97
N PRO A 73 30.80 -0.73 2.91
CA PRO A 73 30.90 0.00 1.64
C PRO A 73 29.50 0.37 1.13
N ALA A 74 29.36 1.54 0.49
CA ALA A 74 28.07 2.07 0.05
C ALA A 74 27.20 1.05 -0.70
N LEU A 75 27.79 0.20 -1.55
CA LEU A 75 27.08 -0.81 -2.31
C LEU A 75 26.44 -1.89 -1.43
N VAL A 76 27.15 -2.36 -0.40
CA VAL A 76 26.64 -3.34 0.57
C VAL A 76 25.54 -2.72 1.42
N SER A 77 25.73 -1.47 1.86
CA SER A 77 24.72 -0.74 2.63
C SER A 77 23.43 -0.54 1.81
N LEU A 78 23.54 -0.20 0.52
CA LEU A 78 22.38 -0.09 -0.37
C LEU A 78 21.63 -1.42 -0.51
N LEU A 79 22.33 -2.54 -0.70
CA LEU A 79 21.69 -3.87 -0.76
C LEU A 79 20.94 -4.19 0.53
N LEU A 80 21.52 -3.87 1.68
CA LEU A 80 20.87 -4.06 2.98
C LEU A 80 19.64 -3.19 3.13
N VAL A 81 19.70 -1.91 2.74
CA VAL A 81 18.54 -1.00 2.75
C VAL A 81 17.39 -1.57 1.91
N TRP A 82 17.69 -2.01 0.70
CA TRP A 82 16.69 -2.61 -0.19
C TRP A 82 16.04 -3.85 0.41
N CYS A 83 16.86 -4.75 0.97
CA CYS A 83 16.38 -5.98 1.60
C CYS A 83 15.52 -5.69 2.84
N LEU A 84 16.05 -4.89 3.77
CA LEU A 84 15.38 -4.57 5.03
C LEU A 84 14.10 -3.79 4.82
N GLY A 85 14.13 -2.74 3.98
CA GLY A 85 12.94 -1.93 3.67
C GLY A 85 11.82 -2.78 3.07
N TYR A 86 12.16 -3.70 2.18
CA TYR A 86 11.20 -4.62 1.56
C TYR A 86 10.61 -5.63 2.56
N VAL A 87 11.46 -6.23 3.42
CA VAL A 87 11.02 -7.18 4.46
C VAL A 87 10.13 -6.49 5.48
N LEU A 88 10.52 -5.30 5.94
CA LEU A 88 9.73 -4.48 6.87
C LEU A 88 8.36 -4.15 6.28
N ALA A 89 8.28 -3.74 5.02
CA ALA A 89 7.02 -3.50 4.33
C ALA A 89 6.15 -4.77 4.26
N HIS A 90 6.78 -5.93 4.02
CA HIS A 90 6.08 -7.21 3.97
C HIS A 90 5.45 -7.59 5.31
N VAL A 91 6.23 -7.49 6.39
CA VAL A 91 5.79 -7.78 7.75
C VAL A 91 4.69 -6.80 8.16
N PHE A 92 4.90 -5.50 7.92
CA PHE A 92 3.92 -4.46 8.24
C PHE A 92 2.56 -4.72 7.59
N ILE A 93 2.54 -4.99 6.28
CA ILE A 93 1.30 -5.23 5.54
C ILE A 93 0.65 -6.53 5.96
N GLY A 94 1.44 -7.56 6.28
CA GLY A 94 0.92 -8.81 6.85
C GLY A 94 0.13 -8.55 8.12
N ILE A 95 0.76 -7.84 9.07
CA ILE A 95 0.17 -7.55 10.38
C ILE A 95 -1.03 -6.61 10.29
N MET A 96 -0.93 -5.51 9.53
CA MET A 96 -1.92 -4.43 9.57
C MET A 96 -3.09 -4.63 8.60
N ILE A 97 -2.82 -5.19 7.43
CA ILE A 97 -3.81 -5.25 6.34
C ILE A 97 -4.27 -6.68 6.11
N THR A 98 -3.34 -7.62 5.96
CA THR A 98 -3.70 -9.00 5.61
C THR A 98 -4.50 -9.65 6.72
N ASN A 99 -4.06 -9.48 7.98
CA ASN A 99 -4.77 -9.99 9.15
C ASN A 99 -6.10 -9.28 9.43
N SER A 100 -6.35 -8.11 8.83
CA SER A 100 -7.62 -7.40 8.96
C SER A 100 -8.59 -7.72 7.83
N LEU A 101 -8.20 -8.50 6.80
CA LEU A 101 -9.13 -8.91 5.74
C LEU A 101 -10.16 -9.91 6.28
N GLY A 102 -11.43 -9.53 6.15
CA GLY A 102 -12.58 -10.33 6.55
C GLY A 102 -13.30 -11.01 5.39
N GLU A 103 -14.62 -11.04 5.46
CA GLU A 103 -15.46 -11.68 4.45
C GLU A 103 -15.55 -10.89 3.15
N LYS A 104 -15.73 -11.62 2.05
CA LYS A 104 -15.94 -11.08 0.70
C LYS A 104 -17.41 -11.23 0.34
N GLU A 105 -18.05 -10.12 0.04
CA GLU A 105 -19.44 -10.08 -0.38
C GLU A 105 -19.50 -9.72 -1.88
N TYR A 106 -19.82 -10.70 -2.70
CA TYR A 106 -20.14 -10.47 -4.11
C TYR A 106 -21.63 -10.15 -4.20
N ARG A 107 -21.94 -8.85 -4.28
CA ARG A 107 -23.30 -8.35 -4.44
C ARG A 107 -23.47 -7.67 -5.79
N ASN A 108 -24.72 -7.44 -6.14
CA ASN A 108 -25.03 -6.55 -7.24
C ASN A 108 -24.77 -5.09 -6.83
N PHE A 109 -24.08 -4.35 -7.68
CA PHE A 109 -23.78 -2.95 -7.46
C PHE A 109 -24.67 -2.08 -8.34
N SER A 110 -25.19 -1.00 -7.75
CA SER A 110 -25.92 0.01 -8.52
C SER A 110 -24.98 0.77 -9.47
N PRO A 111 -25.50 1.32 -10.59
CA PRO A 111 -24.73 2.18 -11.49
C PRO A 111 -24.03 3.32 -10.75
N ASN A 112 -24.73 3.93 -9.78
CA ASN A 112 -24.23 5.06 -9.00
C ASN A 112 -23.01 4.68 -8.12
N GLU A 113 -23.04 3.51 -7.48
CA GLU A 113 -21.91 3.02 -6.69
C GLU A 113 -20.67 2.78 -7.56
N ILE A 114 -20.83 2.12 -8.72
CA ILE A 114 -19.71 1.88 -9.64
C ILE A 114 -19.23 3.18 -10.29
N GLN A 115 -20.12 4.13 -10.55
CA GLN A 115 -19.73 5.45 -11.05
C GLN A 115 -18.89 6.21 -10.02
N GLY A 116 -19.21 6.09 -8.72
CA GLY A 116 -18.38 6.59 -7.62
C GLY A 116 -16.99 5.93 -7.56
N VAL A 117 -16.90 4.65 -7.90
CA VAL A 117 -15.60 3.95 -8.03
C VAL A 117 -14.82 4.47 -9.24
N VAL A 118 -15.48 4.62 -10.39
CA VAL A 118 -14.84 5.10 -11.62
C VAL A 118 -14.37 6.54 -11.46
N SER A 119 -15.14 7.41 -10.79
CA SER A 119 -14.74 8.79 -10.50
C SER A 119 -13.56 8.87 -9.53
N ASN A 120 -13.31 7.84 -8.72
CA ASN A 120 -12.13 7.73 -7.87
C ASN A 120 -10.87 7.28 -8.65
N SER A 121 -11.01 6.79 -9.89
CA SER A 121 -9.90 6.28 -10.71
C SER A 121 -8.73 7.26 -10.93
N PRO A 122 -8.96 8.58 -11.09
CA PRO A 122 -7.88 9.57 -11.18
C PRO A 122 -6.92 9.56 -9.99
N LYS A 123 -7.36 9.16 -8.79
CA LYS A 123 -6.47 9.08 -7.62
C LYS A 123 -5.37 8.04 -7.78
N PHE A 124 -5.60 6.99 -8.58
CA PHE A 124 -4.54 6.02 -8.90
C PHE A 124 -3.48 6.61 -9.84
N TRP A 125 -3.82 7.57 -10.70
CA TRP A 125 -2.81 8.31 -11.48
C TRP A 125 -1.94 9.18 -10.58
N ILE A 126 -2.54 9.83 -9.59
CA ILE A 126 -1.79 10.59 -8.57
C ILE A 126 -0.86 9.63 -7.80
N LEU A 127 -1.35 8.47 -7.37
CA LEU A 127 -0.52 7.47 -6.69
C LEU A 127 0.62 6.95 -7.58
N LEU A 128 0.39 6.77 -8.88
CA LEU A 128 1.42 6.38 -9.83
C LEU A 128 2.50 7.49 -9.96
N PHE A 129 2.08 8.76 -9.97
CA PHE A 129 3.00 9.89 -9.97
C PHE A 129 3.83 9.97 -8.67
N VAL A 130 3.20 9.73 -7.51
CA VAL A 130 3.91 9.64 -6.23
C VAL A 130 4.90 8.48 -6.23
N GLU A 131 4.52 7.31 -6.75
CA GLU A 131 5.40 6.15 -6.91
C GLU A 131 6.63 6.50 -7.77
N PHE A 132 6.41 7.23 -8.86
CA PHE A 132 7.46 7.69 -9.76
C PHE A 132 8.42 8.67 -9.06
N LEU A 133 7.90 9.68 -8.35
CA LEU A 133 8.73 10.62 -7.59
C LEU A 133 9.56 9.92 -6.51
N LEU A 134 8.95 8.99 -5.75
CA LEU A 134 9.68 8.20 -4.75
C LEU A 134 10.79 7.37 -5.40
N THR A 135 10.51 6.75 -6.54
CA THR A 135 11.52 5.94 -7.26
C THR A 135 12.70 6.79 -7.72
N ILE A 136 12.43 7.98 -8.27
CA ILE A 136 13.50 8.93 -8.65
C ILE A 136 14.29 9.39 -7.43
N GLY A 137 13.62 9.77 -6.34
CA GLY A 137 14.29 10.20 -5.11
C GLY A 137 15.24 9.14 -4.57
N ILE A 138 14.77 7.90 -4.44
CA ILE A 138 15.59 6.76 -3.99
C ILE A 138 16.78 6.56 -4.93
N LEU A 139 16.58 6.63 -6.24
CA LEU A 139 17.63 6.44 -7.24
C LEU A 139 18.69 7.55 -7.16
N PHE A 140 18.26 8.81 -7.01
CA PHE A 140 19.15 9.96 -6.91
C PHE A 140 20.03 9.88 -5.65
N VAL A 141 19.42 9.63 -4.49
CA VAL A 141 20.15 9.45 -3.22
C VAL A 141 21.10 8.25 -3.32
N SER A 142 20.66 7.12 -3.89
CA SER A 142 21.52 5.95 -4.09
C SER A 142 22.76 6.25 -4.94
N ILE A 143 22.59 7.02 -6.03
CA ILE A 143 23.71 7.43 -6.89
C ILE A 143 24.68 8.31 -6.12
N ILE A 144 24.20 9.33 -5.41
CA ILE A 144 25.03 10.21 -4.59
C ILE A 144 25.85 9.40 -3.57
N SER A 145 25.22 8.43 -2.90
CA SER A 145 25.89 7.60 -1.91
C SER A 145 26.97 6.70 -2.52
N ILE A 146 26.79 6.23 -3.76
CA ILE A 146 27.83 5.47 -4.49
C ILE A 146 29.03 6.38 -4.81
N PHE A 147 28.78 7.59 -5.33
CA PHE A 147 29.84 8.55 -5.65
C PHE A 147 30.61 9.03 -4.42
N ASN A 148 29.93 9.18 -3.28
CA ASN A 148 30.54 9.56 -2.02
C ASN A 148 31.18 8.37 -1.26
N HIS A 149 31.13 7.16 -1.84
CA HIS A 149 31.68 5.89 -1.32
C HIS A 149 31.17 5.43 0.05
N MET A 150 30.36 6.22 0.75
CA MET A 150 29.75 5.87 2.03
C MET A 150 28.28 6.27 2.04
N LEU A 151 27.46 5.38 2.60
CA LEU A 151 26.08 5.66 2.99
C LEU A 151 26.08 5.77 4.51
N LYS A 152 25.80 6.96 5.07
CA LYS A 152 25.88 7.21 6.52
C LYS A 152 24.57 7.74 7.06
N GLY A 153 24.24 7.33 8.28
CA GLY A 153 23.22 7.89 9.17
C GLY A 153 21.91 8.19 8.49
N GLU A 154 21.68 9.47 8.30
CA GLU A 154 20.44 10.03 7.78
C GLU A 154 20.12 9.50 6.37
N ASP A 155 21.11 9.39 5.48
CA ASP A 155 20.91 8.87 4.12
C ASP A 155 20.48 7.40 4.13
N PHE A 156 21.03 6.60 5.05
CA PHE A 156 20.66 5.19 5.21
C PHE A 156 19.20 5.07 5.65
N ILE A 157 18.82 5.85 6.66
CA ILE A 157 17.47 5.85 7.22
C ILE A 157 16.47 6.36 6.17
N GLU A 158 16.80 7.43 5.45
CA GLU A 158 15.94 8.01 4.42
C GLU A 158 15.70 7.02 3.28
N LEU A 159 16.75 6.36 2.78
CA LEU A 159 16.60 5.30 1.78
C LEU A 159 15.79 4.11 2.30
N LEU A 160 15.97 3.72 3.57
CA LEU A 160 15.20 2.64 4.19
C LEU A 160 13.71 2.99 4.24
N PHE A 161 13.36 4.20 4.64
CA PHE A 161 11.98 4.69 4.62
C PHE A 161 11.43 4.81 3.20
N GLY A 162 12.26 5.27 2.25
CA GLY A 162 11.91 5.35 0.85
C GLY A 162 11.53 3.99 0.28
N VAL A 163 12.41 2.99 0.43
CA VAL A 163 12.18 1.61 -0.03
C VAL A 163 10.96 1.00 0.66
N PHE A 164 10.84 1.17 1.98
CA PHE A 164 9.68 0.69 2.74
C PHE A 164 8.37 1.30 2.21
N SER A 165 8.35 2.60 1.96
CA SER A 165 7.17 3.32 1.48
C SER A 165 6.79 2.88 0.07
N LEU A 166 7.79 2.76 -0.81
CA LEU A 166 7.60 2.29 -2.19
C LEU A 166 7.09 0.84 -2.22
N ALA A 167 7.72 -0.06 -1.46
CA ALA A 167 7.28 -1.45 -1.35
C ALA A 167 5.87 -1.55 -0.76
N SER A 168 5.55 -0.70 0.23
CA SER A 168 4.24 -0.68 0.83
C SER A 168 3.16 -0.21 -0.14
N LEU A 169 3.40 0.90 -0.84
CA LEU A 169 2.49 1.45 -1.83
C LEU A 169 2.15 0.42 -2.93
N ARG A 170 3.18 -0.22 -3.50
CA ARG A 170 3.02 -1.25 -4.55
C ARG A 170 2.20 -2.45 -4.10
N LYS A 171 2.28 -2.81 -2.82
CA LYS A 171 1.62 -4.01 -2.29
C LYS A 171 0.20 -3.74 -1.78
N ILE A 172 -0.07 -2.56 -1.21
CA ILE A 172 -1.40 -2.21 -0.67
C ILE A 172 -2.33 -1.70 -1.77
N VAL A 173 -1.84 -0.75 -2.57
CA VAL A 173 -2.65 -0.05 -3.58
C VAL A 173 -1.86 0.01 -4.89
N PRO A 174 -1.72 -1.10 -5.63
CA PRO A 174 -0.98 -1.13 -6.89
C PRO A 174 -1.64 -0.20 -7.92
N PRO A 175 -1.04 0.96 -8.24
CA PRO A 175 -1.74 2.04 -8.95
C PRO A 175 -2.17 1.64 -10.36
N ILE A 176 -1.29 0.93 -11.09
CA ILE A 176 -1.53 0.43 -12.44
C ILE A 176 -2.75 -0.50 -12.48
N LEU A 177 -2.89 -1.37 -11.48
CA LEU A 177 -4.04 -2.26 -11.40
C LEU A 177 -5.31 -1.46 -11.08
N GLY A 178 -5.23 -0.44 -10.21
CA GLY A 178 -6.34 0.49 -9.95
C GLY A 178 -6.87 1.15 -11.22
N ILE A 179 -5.97 1.71 -12.03
CA ILE A 179 -6.29 2.32 -13.32
C ILE A 179 -6.95 1.30 -14.26
N LYS A 180 -6.39 0.08 -14.34
CA LYS A 180 -6.92 -0.98 -15.21
C LYS A 180 -8.32 -1.41 -14.78
N ALA A 181 -8.57 -1.61 -13.49
CA ALA A 181 -9.90 -1.97 -12.99
C ALA A 181 -10.92 -0.85 -13.22
N GLY A 182 -10.54 0.42 -13.00
CA GLY A 182 -11.38 1.57 -13.33
C GLY A 182 -11.78 1.61 -14.81
N GLY A 183 -10.84 1.30 -15.71
CA GLY A 183 -11.10 1.15 -17.14
C GLY A 183 -12.09 0.03 -17.47
N ILE A 184 -11.93 -1.14 -16.84
CA ILE A 184 -12.86 -2.27 -17.00
C ILE A 184 -14.26 -1.90 -16.51
N LEU A 185 -14.38 -1.31 -15.32
CA LEU A 185 -15.67 -0.89 -14.77
C LEU A 185 -16.35 0.17 -15.64
N LYS A 186 -15.60 1.15 -16.16
CA LYS A 186 -16.11 2.14 -17.10
C LYS A 186 -16.68 1.50 -18.38
N LYS A 187 -16.01 0.48 -18.91
CA LYS A 187 -16.50 -0.30 -20.07
C LYS A 187 -17.78 -1.07 -19.71
N GLN A 188 -17.81 -1.74 -18.56
CA GLN A 188 -18.96 -2.50 -18.09
C GLN A 188 -20.21 -1.63 -17.84
N ILE A 189 -20.04 -0.39 -17.36
CA ILE A 189 -21.16 0.58 -17.26
C ILE A 189 -21.73 0.87 -18.64
N LYS A 190 -20.88 1.16 -19.64
CA LYS A 190 -21.30 1.46 -21.02
C LYS A 190 -22.03 0.28 -21.68
N GLU A 191 -21.65 -0.94 -21.33
CA GLU A 191 -22.27 -2.18 -21.82
C GLU A 191 -23.59 -2.52 -21.10
N GLY A 192 -24.06 -1.68 -20.16
CA GLY A 192 -25.34 -1.90 -19.49
C GLY A 192 -25.30 -2.96 -18.39
N LYS A 193 -24.13 -3.50 -18.01
CA LYS A 193 -23.97 -4.60 -17.04
C LYS A 193 -24.61 -4.30 -15.66
N PHE A 194 -24.75 -3.02 -15.33
CA PHE A 194 -25.31 -2.55 -14.06
C PHE A 194 -26.70 -1.89 -14.21
N HIS A 195 -27.26 -1.79 -15.42
CA HIS A 195 -28.53 -1.09 -15.69
C HIS A 195 -29.77 -2.00 -15.63
N ASN A 196 -29.61 -3.31 -15.77
CA ASN A 196 -30.71 -4.28 -15.80
C ASN A 196 -31.01 -4.87 -14.41
N GLN A 197 -31.24 -4.02 -13.41
CA GLN A 197 -31.70 -4.44 -12.07
C GLN A 197 -32.67 -3.45 -11.45
#